data_AF-A0A355WKX9-F1
#
_entry.id   AF-A0A355WKX9-F1
#
_cell.length_a   1.000
_cell.length_b   1.000
_cell.length_c   1.000
_cell.angle_alpha   90.00
_cell.angle_beta   90.00
_cell.angle_gamma   90.00
#
_symmetry.space_group_name_H-M   'P 1'
#
loop_
_entity.id
_entity.type
_entity.pdbx_description
1 polymer ?
#
loop_
_entity_poly.entity_id
_entity_poly.type
_entity_poly.pdbx_seq_one_letter_code
_entity_poly.pdbx_strand_id
1 'polypeptide(L)' 'MTKLIEWLTTLRGFFLAVAETGLALVAFVLVVYLLLGGDSGDYVISVVTNVGLLVQAISAQALVALALIVAVAMLVRNKF' A
#
# COMPACT_ATOMS: atom_id res chain seq x y z
N MET A 1 -30.53 -7.22 6.08
CA MET A 1 -29.30 -7.68 5.41
C MET A 1 -28.73 -6.63 4.46
N THR A 2 -29.55 -5.91 3.70
CA THR A 2 -29.12 -4.82 2.79
C THR A 2 -28.42 -3.63 3.47
N LYS A 3 -28.96 -3.11 4.58
CA LYS A 3 -28.36 -1.98 5.32
C LYS A 3 -26.94 -2.22 5.84
N LEU A 4 -26.65 -3.46 6.28
CA LEU A 4 -25.31 -3.82 6.76
C LEU A 4 -24.32 -3.83 5.59
N ILE A 5 -24.72 -4.40 4.46
CA ILE A 5 -23.89 -4.44 3.25
C ILE A 5 -23.62 -3.02 2.73
N GLU A 6 -24.62 -2.15 2.69
CA GLU A 6 -24.46 -0.73 2.30
C GLU A 6 -23.47 0.02 3.20
N TRP A 7 -23.57 -0.18 4.51
CA TRP A 7 -22.65 0.43 5.46
C TRP A 7 -21.21 -0.06 5.27
N LEU A 8 -21.03 -1.39 5.08
CA LEU A 8 -19.72 -1.96 4.79
C LEU A 8 -19.14 -1.45 3.46
N THR A 9 -19.97 -1.28 2.43
CA THR A 9 -19.50 -0.72 1.15
C THR A 9 -19.09 0.74 1.27
N THR A 10 -19.81 1.52 2.08
CA THR A 10 -19.50 2.93 2.32
C THR A 10 -18.20 3.07 3.09
N LEU A 11 -18.03 2.28 4.15
CA LEU A 11 -16.77 2.21 4.90
C LEU A 11 -15.61 1.80 4.00
N ARG A 12 -15.78 0.75 3.19
CA ARG A 12 -14.76 0.33 2.23
C ARG A 12 -14.37 1.48 1.30
N GLY A 13 -15.35 2.21 0.76
CA GLY A 13 -15.09 3.37 -0.09
C GLY A 13 -14.30 4.47 0.64
N PHE A 14 -14.66 4.76 1.88
CA PHE A 14 -13.94 5.72 2.71
C PHE A 14 -12.49 5.29 2.97
N PHE A 15 -12.26 4.05 3.40
CA PHE A 15 -10.91 3.53 3.63
C PHE A 15 -10.05 3.53 2.36
N LEU A 16 -10.64 3.21 1.20
CA LEU A 16 -9.95 3.29 -0.08
C LEU A 16 -9.56 4.72 -0.42
N ALA A 17 -10.48 5.69 -0.29
CA ALA A 17 -10.20 7.10 -0.56
C ALA A 17 -9.10 7.66 0.36
N VAL A 18 -9.11 7.27 1.64
CA VAL A 18 -8.07 7.65 2.60
C VAL A 18 -6.73 7.00 2.22
N ALA A 19 -6.73 5.73 1.84
CA ALA A 19 -5.53 5.02 1.41
C ALA A 19 -4.92 5.63 0.14
N GLU A 20 -5.74 5.94 -0.86
CA GLU A 20 -5.33 6.60 -2.11
C GLU A 20 -4.72 7.97 -1.84
N THR A 21 -5.39 8.78 -1.02
CA THR A 21 -4.89 10.10 -0.63
C THR A 21 -3.59 10.01 0.17
N GLY A 22 -3.51 9.06 1.11
CA GLY A 22 -2.30 8.80 1.88
C GLY A 22 -1.13 8.37 1.01
N LEU A 23 -1.37 7.50 0.02
CA LEU A 23 -0.36 7.05 -0.92
C LEU A 23 0.12 8.21 -1.80
N ALA A 24 -0.79 9.04 -2.31
CA ALA A 24 -0.45 10.23 -3.07
C ALA A 24 0.42 11.22 -2.27
N LEU A 25 0.10 11.41 -0.98
CA LEU A 25 0.91 12.22 -0.07
C LEU A 25 2.32 11.65 0.13
N VAL A 26 2.43 10.34 0.39
CA VAL A 26 3.74 9.68 0.53
C VAL A 26 4.54 9.81 -0.75
N ALA A 27 3.93 9.57 -1.92
CA ALA A 27 4.59 9.73 -3.21
C ALA A 27 5.09 11.16 -3.42
N PHE A 28 4.29 12.17 -3.07
CA PHE A 28 4.72 13.57 -3.12
C PHE A 28 5.92 13.84 -2.20
N VAL A 29 5.91 13.34 -0.97
CA VAL A 29 7.05 13.46 -0.03
C VAL A 29 8.31 12.79 -0.61
N LEU A 30 8.18 11.63 -1.25
CA LEU A 30 9.31 10.97 -1.91
C LEU A 30 9.84 11.80 -3.09
N VAL A 31 8.97 12.46 -3.86
CA VAL A 31 9.41 13.37 -4.94
C VAL A 31 10.18 14.56 -4.36
N VAL A 32 9.68 15.17 -3.27
CA VAL A 32 10.40 16.25 -2.58
C VAL A 32 11.78 15.77 -2.12
N TYR A 33 11.87 14.58 -1.52
CA TYR A 33 13.15 13.98 -1.14
C TYR A 33 14.08 13.79 -2.34
N LEU A 34 13.58 13.28 -3.46
CA LEU A 34 14.40 13.04 -4.65
C LEU A 34 14.94 14.35 -5.26
N LEU A 35 14.21 15.46 -5.09
CA LEU A 35 14.62 16.78 -5.60
C LEU A 35 15.59 17.50 -4.66
N LEU A 36 15.39 17.40 -3.35
CA LEU A 36 16.15 18.16 -2.34
C LEU A 36 17.19 17.33 -1.58
N GLY A 37 17.11 16.00 -1.65
CA GLY A 37 18.02 15.09 -0.96
C GLY A 37 18.05 15.29 0.56
N GLY A 38 19.26 15.40 1.12
CA GLY A 38 19.49 15.59 2.55
C GLY A 38 19.00 16.94 3.11
N ASP A 39 18.72 17.91 2.25
CA ASP A 39 18.21 19.23 2.65
C ASP A 39 16.67 19.29 2.67
N SER A 40 15.99 18.17 2.41
CA SER A 40 14.52 18.06 2.40
C SER A 40 13.86 18.20 3.78
N GLY A 41 14.66 18.25 4.85
CA GLY A 41 14.22 18.41 6.24
C GLY A 41 13.82 17.11 6.92
N ASP A 42 13.86 17.12 8.26
CA ASP A 42 13.77 15.92 9.10
C ASP A 42 12.51 15.09 8.86
N TYR A 43 11.37 15.73 8.59
CA TYR A 43 10.13 15.02 8.31
C TYR A 43 10.22 14.17 7.04
N VAL A 44 10.74 14.74 5.94
CA VAL A 44 10.83 14.05 4.66
C VAL A 44 11.84 12.89 4.74
N ILE A 45 12.98 13.13 5.39
CA ILE A 45 14.01 12.11 5.64
C ILE A 45 13.45 10.96 6.48
N SER A 46 12.67 11.27 7.51
CA SER A 46 12.02 10.26 8.35
C SER A 46 11.03 9.40 7.56
N VAL A 47 10.19 10.02 6.73
CA VAL A 47 9.25 9.28 5.86
C VAL A 47 10.01 8.33 4.92
N VAL A 48 11.06 8.83 4.25
CA VAL A 48 11.88 8.02 3.34
C VAL A 48 12.54 6.85 4.07
N THR A 49 13.07 7.10 5.26
CA THR A 49 13.70 6.05 6.09
C THR A 49 12.70 4.95 6.44
N ASN A 50 11.52 5.32 6.91
CA ASN A 50 10.48 4.35 7.29
C ASN A 50 9.94 3.56 6.09
N VAL A 51 9.74 4.24 4.95
CA VAL A 51 9.38 3.55 3.69
C VAL A 51 10.50 2.61 3.25
N GLY A 52 11.76 3.02 3.37
CA GLY A 52 12.92 2.19 3.08
C GLY A 52 12.98 0.93 3.95
N LEU A 53 12.71 1.06 5.25
CA LEU A 53 12.62 -0.08 6.18
C LEU A 53 11.46 -1.02 5.81
N LEU A 54 10.31 -0.48 5.42
CA LEU A 54 9.18 -1.28 4.95
C LEU A 54 9.55 -2.10 3.71
N VAL A 55 10.19 -1.46 2.71
CA VAL A 55 10.63 -2.15 1.48
C VAL A 55 11.63 -3.25 1.81
N GLN A 56 12.56 -3.01 2.73
CA GLN A 56 13.54 -4.02 3.16
C GLN A 56 12.89 -5.17 3.94
N ALA A 57 11.83 -4.90 4.70
CA ALA A 57 11.08 -5.93 5.41
C ALA A 57 10.27 -6.84 4.46
N ILE A 58 9.91 -6.35 3.28
CA ILE A 58 9.27 -7.16 2.23
C ILE A 58 10.34 -8.03 1.56
N SER A 59 10.53 -9.22 2.13
CA SER A 59 11.45 -10.22 1.56
C SER A 59 10.96 -10.74 0.21
N ALA A 60 11.89 -11.09 -0.68
CA ALA A 60 11.57 -11.71 -1.97
C ALA A 60 10.74 -13.00 -1.79
N GLN A 61 11.03 -13.76 -0.73
CA GLN A 61 10.32 -14.98 -0.35
C GLN A 61 8.85 -14.70 -0.04
N ALA A 62 8.55 -13.61 0.67
CA ALA A 62 7.16 -13.21 0.96
C ALA A 62 6.39 -12.87 -0.32
N LEU A 63 7.04 -12.19 -1.27
CA LEU A 63 6.43 -11.88 -2.57
C LEU A 63 6.16 -13.14 -3.40
N VAL A 64 7.12 -14.07 -3.45
CA VAL A 64 6.94 -15.36 -4.14
C VAL A 64 5.81 -16.17 -3.51
N ALA A 65 5.76 -16.26 -2.18
CA ALA A 65 4.68 -16.95 -1.48
C ALA A 65 3.31 -16.34 -1.79
N LEU A 66 3.21 -15.01 -1.79
CA LEU A 66 1.97 -14.30 -2.12
C LEU A 66 1.55 -14.56 -3.58
N ALA A 67 2.48 -14.55 -4.52
CA ALA A 67 2.22 -14.87 -5.92
C ALA A 67 1.67 -16.30 -6.10
N LEU A 68 2.22 -17.28 -5.36
CA LEU A 68 1.73 -18.66 -5.38
C LEU A 68 0.31 -18.77 -4.83
N ILE A 69 0.01 -18.09 -3.72
CA ILE A 69 -1.34 -18.06 -3.13
C ILE A 69 -2.34 -17.50 -4.14
N VAL A 70 -1.99 -16.39 -4.81
CA VAL A 70 -2.84 -15.78 -5.84
C VAL A 70 -3.03 -16.71 -7.03
N ALA A 71 -1.96 -17.36 -7.53
CA ALA A 71 -2.04 -18.29 -8.64
C ALA A 71 -2.96 -19.49 -8.33
N VAL A 72 -2.83 -20.07 -7.14
CA VAL A 72 -3.71 -21.16 -6.67
C VAL A 72 -5.16 -20.67 -6.56
N ALA A 73 -5.39 -19.51 -5.96
CA ALA A 73 -6.73 -18.93 -5.83
C ALA A 73 -7.40 -18.70 -7.19
N MET A 74 -6.65 -18.21 -8.18
CA MET A 74 -7.14 -18.05 -9.56
C MET A 74 -7.48 -19.38 -10.21
N LEU A 75 -6.64 -20.40 -10.06
CA LEU A 75 -6.87 -21.73 -10.63
C LEU A 75 -8.12 -22.39 -10.04
N VAL A 76 -8.30 -22.27 -8.72
CA VAL A 76 -9.52 -22.75 -8.04
C VAL A 76 -10.75 -21.98 -8.53
N ARG A 77 -10.69 -20.66 -8.64
CA ARG A 77 -11.81 -19.84 -9.16
C ARG A 77 -12.19 -20.15 -10.60
N ASN A 78 -11.24 -20.61 -11.43
CA ASN A 78 -11.50 -20.92 -12.85
C ASN A 78 -12.02 -22.35 -13.07
N LYS A 79 -11.95 -23.22 -12.06
CA LYS A 79 -12.45 -24.61 -12.09
C LYS A 79 -13.85 -24.79 -11.50
N PHE A 80 -14.37 -23.78 -10.80
CA PHE A 80 -15.73 -23.72 -10.24
C PHE A 80 -16.49 -22.56 -10.88
#